data_AF-F3QYP7-F1
#
_entry.id   AF-F3QYP7-F1
#
_cell.length_a   1.000
_cell.length_b   1.000
_cell.length_c   1.000
_cell.angle_alpha   90.00
_cell.angle_beta   90.00
_cell.angle_gamma   90.00
#
_symmetry.space_group_name_H-M   'P 1'
#
loop_
_entity.id
_entity.type
_entity.pdbx_description
1 polymer ?
#
loop_
_entity_poly.entity_id
_entity_poly.type
_entity_poly.pdbx_seq_one_letter_code
_entity_poly.pdbx_strand_id
1 'polypeptide(L)'
;MFNSIKTSKENKIVVTELSRKFNLGAENIIARIALAYSLSQDRLLSLTDIADSQGKEYSKNVLFGNNSSYYIGLICVKYGIYKTDKDIPKYVKMHIDDGLQLMNKELRSNPNLNGYDYLIDKITHGLEDIIC
;
A
#
# COMPACT_ATOMS: atom_id res chain seq x y z
N MET A 1 18.25 -0.69 -6.85
CA MET A 1 17.69 -0.92 -5.49
C MET A 1 17.53 0.45 -4.83
N PHE A 2 16.41 0.72 -4.17
CA PHE A 2 16.10 2.03 -3.57
C PHE A 2 16.41 2.06 -2.07
N ASN A 3 16.71 3.25 -1.54
CA ASN A 3 17.00 3.46 -0.12
C ASN A 3 15.76 3.89 0.67
N SER A 4 14.90 4.70 0.07
CA SER A 4 13.64 5.17 0.66
C SER A 4 12.55 5.32 -0.40
N ILE A 5 11.31 5.39 0.07
CA ILE A 5 10.11 5.72 -0.70
C ILE A 5 9.40 6.87 0.00
N LYS A 6 8.85 7.79 -0.78
CA LYS A 6 8.12 8.94 -0.27
C LYS A 6 6.74 9.01 -0.92
N THR A 7 5.69 9.11 -0.12
CA THR A 7 4.30 9.19 -0.60
C THR A 7 3.98 10.58 -1.15
N SER A 8 2.77 10.77 -1.69
CA SER A 8 2.27 12.09 -2.09
C SER A 8 2.01 13.02 -0.91
N LYS A 9 2.00 14.33 -1.19
CA LYS A 9 1.65 15.36 -0.20
C LYS A 9 0.32 15.07 0.50
N GLU A 10 -0.68 14.68 -0.27
CA GLU A 10 -2.02 14.35 0.23
C GLU A 10 -1.98 13.15 1.17
N ASN A 11 -1.23 12.10 0.78
CA ASN A 11 -1.13 10.88 1.55
C ASN A 11 -0.36 11.01 2.87
N LYS A 12 0.34 12.14 3.10
CA LYS A 12 0.91 12.45 4.41
C LYS A 12 -0.17 12.57 5.50
N ILE A 13 -1.29 13.21 5.17
CA ILE A 13 -2.40 13.40 6.11
C ILE A 13 -3.17 12.09 6.24
N VAL A 14 -3.49 11.47 5.10
CA VAL A 14 -4.27 10.22 5.04
C VAL A 14 -3.64 9.09 5.86
N VAL A 15 -2.33 8.86 5.73
CA VAL A 15 -1.68 7.78 6.49
C VAL A 15 -1.73 8.02 8.00
N THR A 16 -1.65 9.28 8.44
CA THR A 16 -1.73 9.67 9.85
C THR A 16 -3.14 9.40 10.40
N GLU A 17 -4.17 9.78 9.63
CA GLU A 17 -5.58 9.58 10.00
C GLU A 17 -5.94 8.09 10.06
N LEU A 18 -5.57 7.32 9.03
CA LEU A 18 -5.79 5.88 8.98
C LEU A 18 -5.08 5.17 10.13
N SER A 19 -3.84 5.55 10.44
CA SER A 19 -3.09 4.93 11.56
C SER A 19 -3.76 5.15 12.90
N ARG A 20 -4.25 6.37 13.15
CA ARG A 20 -5.00 6.69 14.37
C ARG A 20 -6.32 5.93 14.45
N LYS A 21 -7.03 5.84 13.33
CA LYS A 21 -8.37 5.25 13.28
C LYS A 21 -8.35 3.73 13.36
N PHE A 22 -7.44 3.09 12.63
CA PHE A 22 -7.31 1.64 12.62
C PHE A 22 -6.54 1.10 13.82
N ASN A 23 -5.63 1.89 14.40
CA ASN A 23 -4.86 1.53 15.58
C ASN A 23 -4.13 0.17 15.46
N LEU A 24 -3.61 -0.12 14.27
CA LEU A 24 -2.90 -1.37 13.93
C LEU A 24 -1.38 -1.26 14.11
N GLY A 25 -0.92 -0.22 14.81
CA GLY A 25 0.49 0.08 15.01
C GLY A 25 0.94 1.34 14.27
N ALA A 26 2.21 1.37 13.89
CA ALA A 26 2.84 2.54 13.28
C ALA A 26 2.42 2.75 11.80
N GLU A 27 2.60 3.97 11.31
CA GLU A 27 2.22 4.36 9.93
C GLU A 27 2.82 3.49 8.83
N ASN A 28 4.02 2.92 9.06
CA ASN A 28 4.63 1.99 8.11
C ASN A 28 3.86 0.67 7.97
N ILE A 29 3.13 0.24 8.99
CA ILE A 29 2.24 -0.92 8.92
C ILE A 29 1.03 -0.60 8.04
N ILE A 30 0.42 0.58 8.22
CA ILE A 30 -0.66 1.06 7.34
C ILE A 30 -0.19 1.17 5.90
N ALA A 31 1.01 1.69 5.66
CA ALA A 31 1.58 1.75 4.31
C ALA A 31 1.78 0.36 3.67
N ARG A 32 2.17 -0.67 4.45
CA ARG A 32 2.25 -2.06 3.97
C ARG A 32 0.88 -2.64 3.63
N ILE A 33 -0.13 -2.37 4.47
CA ILE A 33 -1.51 -2.80 4.23
C ILE A 33 -2.04 -2.13 2.96
N ALA A 34 -1.83 -0.83 2.81
CA ALA A 34 -2.19 -0.07 1.61
C ALA A 34 -1.56 -0.67 0.34
N LEU A 35 -0.24 -0.91 0.37
CA LEU A 35 0.47 -1.54 -0.75
C LEU A 35 -0.14 -2.90 -1.13
N ALA A 36 -0.33 -3.78 -0.15
CA ALA A 36 -0.91 -5.10 -0.38
C ALA A 36 -2.35 -5.02 -0.88
N TYR A 37 -3.15 -4.12 -0.31
CA TYR A 37 -4.53 -3.93 -0.71
C TYR A 37 -4.62 -3.42 -2.15
N SER A 38 -3.86 -2.39 -2.52
CA SER A 38 -3.81 -1.90 -3.90
C SER A 38 -3.36 -2.98 -4.89
N LEU A 39 -2.37 -3.81 -4.54
CA LEU A 39 -1.90 -4.92 -5.38
C LEU A 39 -2.95 -6.03 -5.56
N SER A 40 -3.78 -6.28 -4.54
CA SER A 40 -4.85 -7.28 -4.58
C SER A 40 -5.97 -6.92 -5.56
N GLN A 41 -6.12 -5.64 -5.89
CA GLN A 41 -7.14 -5.19 -6.84
C GLN A 41 -6.82 -5.66 -8.25
N ASP A 42 -7.83 -6.08 -9.00
CA ASP A 42 -7.65 -6.53 -10.39
C ASP A 42 -7.52 -5.36 -11.38
N ARG A 43 -6.46 -4.56 -11.21
CA ARG A 43 -6.07 -3.48 -12.12
C ARG A 43 -4.57 -3.26 -12.13
N LEU A 44 -4.07 -2.72 -13.25
CA LEU A 44 -2.72 -2.19 -13.37
C LEU A 44 -2.76 -0.67 -13.24
N LEU A 45 -1.77 -0.12 -12.53
CA LEU A 45 -1.61 1.34 -12.42
C LEU A 45 -0.55 1.81 -13.43
N SER A 46 -0.77 2.98 -14.01
CA SER A 46 0.16 3.56 -14.97
C SER A 46 1.15 4.49 -14.27
N LEU A 47 2.44 4.32 -14.57
CA LEU A 47 3.49 5.23 -14.06
C LEU A 47 3.34 6.66 -14.56
N THR A 48 2.53 6.91 -15.60
CA THR A 48 2.18 8.27 -16.04
C THR A 48 1.43 9.05 -14.98
N ASP A 49 0.70 8.36 -14.10
CA ASP A 49 -0.22 8.96 -13.13
C ASP A 49 0.42 9.04 -11.73
N ILE A 50 1.74 8.85 -11.66
CA ILE A 50 2.47 8.87 -10.39
C ILE A 50 2.39 10.26 -9.75
N ALA A 51 1.86 10.31 -8.53
CA ALA A 51 1.74 11.55 -7.76
C ALA A 51 3.12 12.09 -7.32
N ASP A 52 3.13 13.29 -6.75
CA ASP A 52 4.32 13.91 -6.19
C ASP A 52 4.96 13.08 -5.05
N SER A 53 6.19 13.44 -4.66
CA SER A 53 6.95 12.80 -3.57
C SER A 53 7.17 13.75 -2.39
N GLN A 54 6.15 14.50 -1.96
CA GLN A 54 6.24 15.47 -0.86
C GLN A 54 5.62 14.97 0.46
N GLY A 55 5.20 13.72 0.51
CA GLY A 55 4.56 13.09 1.64
C GLY A 55 5.51 12.51 2.69
N LYS A 56 5.05 11.43 3.32
CA LYS A 56 5.82 10.72 4.35
C LYS A 56 6.92 9.89 3.68
N GLU A 57 8.11 9.93 4.25
CA GLU A 57 9.25 9.14 3.79
C GLU A 57 9.46 7.92 4.68
N TYR A 58 9.67 6.77 4.04
CA TYR A 58 10.01 5.52 4.69
C TYR A 58 11.31 4.99 4.10
N SER A 59 12.31 4.72 4.95
CA SER A 59 13.47 3.93 4.49
C SER A 59 13.00 2.52 4.13
N LYS A 60 13.70 1.87 3.20
CA LYS A 60 13.40 0.49 2.78
C LYS A 60 13.29 -0.47 3.97
N ASN A 61 14.20 -0.33 4.95
CA ASN A 61 14.22 -1.17 6.14
C ASN A 61 13.03 -0.89 7.07
N VAL A 62 12.61 0.37 7.21
CA VAL A 62 11.39 0.72 7.98
C VAL A 62 10.13 0.22 7.27
N LEU A 63 10.06 0.41 5.94
CA LEU A 63 8.89 0.06 5.15
C LEU A 63 8.72 -1.44 4.99
N PHE A 64 9.78 -2.24 4.86
CA PHE A 64 9.65 -3.67 4.55
C PHE A 64 10.29 -4.60 5.58
N GLY A 65 11.15 -4.10 6.46
CA GLY A 65 11.96 -4.94 7.34
C GLY A 65 12.69 -6.03 6.55
N ASN A 66 12.61 -7.26 7.05
CA ASN A 66 13.24 -8.43 6.42
C ASN A 66 12.45 -8.98 5.22
N ASN A 67 11.25 -8.45 4.94
CA ASN A 67 10.32 -8.99 3.94
C ASN A 67 10.40 -8.28 2.59
N SER A 68 11.41 -7.45 2.35
CA SER A 68 11.52 -6.65 1.11
C SER A 68 11.46 -7.50 -0.16
N SER A 69 12.02 -8.71 -0.15
CA SER A 69 12.00 -9.60 -1.32
C SER A 69 10.58 -10.03 -1.69
N TYR A 70 9.70 -10.23 -0.71
CA TYR A 70 8.30 -10.61 -0.95
C TYR A 70 7.54 -9.48 -1.62
N TYR A 71 7.59 -8.26 -1.07
CA TYR A 71 6.90 -7.10 -1.66
C TYR A 71 7.40 -6.75 -3.06
N ILE A 72 8.72 -6.84 -3.30
CA ILE A 72 9.27 -6.65 -4.64
C ILE A 72 8.79 -7.77 -5.56
N GLY A 73 8.76 -9.02 -5.10
CA GLY A 73 8.23 -10.15 -5.84
C GLY A 73 6.78 -9.95 -6.29
N LEU A 74 5.92 -9.43 -5.41
CA LEU A 74 4.52 -9.12 -5.75
C LEU A 74 4.42 -8.10 -6.89
N ILE A 75 5.23 -7.03 -6.84
CA ILE A 75 5.30 -6.02 -7.90
C ILE A 75 5.81 -6.65 -9.21
N CYS A 76 6.87 -7.45 -9.14
CA CYS A 76 7.42 -8.16 -10.29
C CYS A 76 6.38 -9.06 -10.97
N VAL A 77 5.61 -9.82 -10.20
CA VAL A 77 4.54 -10.68 -10.72
C VAL A 77 3.41 -9.84 -11.33
N LYS A 78 2.95 -8.80 -10.64
CA LYS A 78 1.83 -7.95 -11.10
C LYS A 78 2.13 -7.28 -12.44
N TYR A 79 3.35 -6.80 -12.64
CA TYR A 79 3.75 -6.04 -13.83
C TYR A 79 4.57 -6.85 -14.85
N GLY A 80 4.91 -8.10 -14.56
CA GLY A 80 5.75 -8.92 -15.43
C GLY A 80 7.18 -8.41 -15.59
N ILE A 81 7.73 -7.73 -14.57
CA ILE A 81 9.06 -7.11 -14.60
C ILE A 81 10.07 -7.87 -13.74
N TYR A 82 11.35 -7.79 -14.08
CA TYR A 82 12.40 -8.46 -13.30
C TYR A 82 12.87 -7.61 -12.10
N LYS A 83 13.37 -8.24 -11.04
CA LYS A 83 13.75 -7.59 -9.77
C LYS A 83 14.82 -6.48 -9.87
N THR A 84 15.51 -6.38 -11.01
CA THR A 84 16.50 -5.32 -11.27
C THR A 84 15.91 -4.13 -12.02
N ASP A 85 14.62 -4.16 -12.36
CA ASP A 85 13.93 -3.08 -13.02
C ASP A 85 14.01 -1.79 -12.19
N LYS A 86 14.28 -0.68 -12.87
CA LYS A 86 14.51 0.63 -12.25
C LYS A 86 13.22 1.28 -11.77
N ASP A 87 12.06 0.83 -12.26
CA ASP A 87 10.76 1.41 -11.97
C ASP A 87 10.04 0.72 -10.79
N ILE A 88 10.58 -0.39 -10.25
CA ILE A 88 10.07 -1.02 -9.01
C ILE A 88 9.81 -0.02 -7.87
N PRO A 89 10.72 0.93 -7.54
CA PRO A 89 10.46 1.91 -6.50
C PRO A 89 9.24 2.79 -6.81
N LYS A 90 9.02 3.12 -8.09
CA LYS A 90 7.89 3.94 -8.54
C LYS A 90 6.58 3.16 -8.39
N TYR A 91 6.56 1.88 -8.78
CA TYR A 91 5.40 1.01 -8.56
C TYR A 91 5.07 0.84 -7.08
N VAL A 92 6.09 0.63 -6.24
CA VAL A 92 5.90 0.58 -4.78
C VAL A 92 5.25 1.86 -4.26
N LYS A 93 5.80 3.03 -4.62
CA LYS A 93 5.22 4.33 -4.24
C LYS A 93 3.77 4.44 -4.69
N MET A 94 3.52 4.17 -5.96
CA MET A 94 2.21 4.33 -6.59
C MET A 94 1.14 3.44 -5.94
N HIS A 95 1.46 2.18 -5.62
CA HIS A 95 0.53 1.31 -4.91
C HIS A 95 0.33 1.67 -3.44
N ILE A 96 1.34 2.21 -2.76
CA ILE A 96 1.12 2.76 -1.41
C ILE A 96 0.16 3.95 -1.51
N ASP A 97 0.38 4.84 -2.47
CA ASP A 97 -0.44 6.04 -2.64
C ASP A 97 -1.90 5.67 -2.99
N ASP A 98 -2.11 4.78 -3.95
CA ASP A 98 -3.42 4.27 -4.35
C ASP A 98 -4.12 3.54 -3.19
N GLY A 99 -3.41 2.63 -2.52
CA GLY A 99 -3.96 1.88 -1.39
C GLY A 99 -4.42 2.76 -0.23
N LEU A 100 -3.66 3.80 0.11
CA LEU A 100 -4.04 4.77 1.13
C LEU A 100 -5.32 5.50 0.75
N GLN A 101 -5.49 5.87 -0.52
CA GLN A 101 -6.69 6.53 -1.01
C GLN A 101 -7.91 5.60 -1.02
N LEU A 102 -7.75 4.33 -1.40
CA LEU A 102 -8.81 3.33 -1.29
C LEU A 102 -9.27 3.14 0.16
N MET A 103 -8.32 2.91 1.07
CA MET A 103 -8.60 2.73 2.50
C MET A 103 -9.31 3.97 3.08
N ASN A 104 -8.89 5.17 2.69
CA ASN A 104 -9.51 6.42 3.13
C ASN A 104 -10.93 6.60 2.59
N LYS A 105 -11.19 6.21 1.33
CA LYS A 105 -12.53 6.25 0.73
C LYS A 105 -13.50 5.32 1.47
N GLU A 106 -13.07 4.11 1.77
CA GLU A 106 -13.83 3.14 2.57
C GLU A 106 -14.05 3.65 4.00
N LEU A 107 -12.97 4.18 4.57
CA LEU A 107 -12.90 5.11 5.69
C LEU A 107 -14.15 5.99 5.85
N ARG A 108 -14.26 6.92 4.89
CA ARG A 108 -15.27 7.96 4.86
C ARG A 108 -16.67 7.39 4.61
N SER A 109 -16.76 6.26 3.93
CA SER A 109 -18.04 5.60 3.63
C SER A 109 -18.58 4.83 4.84
N ASN A 110 -17.70 4.31 5.71
CA ASN A 110 -18.09 3.68 6.97
C ASN A 110 -17.17 4.14 8.13
N PRO A 111 -17.49 5.28 8.77
CA PRO A 111 -16.66 5.85 9.83
C PRO A 111 -16.54 5.00 11.10
N ASN A 112 -17.41 4.00 11.29
CA ASN A 112 -17.38 3.13 12.48
C ASN A 112 -16.43 1.95 12.31
N LEU A 113 -15.83 1.82 11.13
CA LEU A 113 -14.98 0.71 10.77
C LEU A 113 -13.68 0.72 11.60
N ASN A 114 -13.44 -0.38 12.32
CA ASN A 114 -12.25 -0.56 13.14
C ASN A 114 -11.15 -1.29 12.33
N GLY A 115 -9.89 -1.19 12.74
CA GLY A 115 -8.77 -1.74 11.96
C GLY A 115 -8.76 -3.26 11.85
N TYR A 116 -9.20 -4.00 12.88
CA TYR A 116 -9.21 -5.46 12.85
C TYR A 116 -10.34 -5.99 11.97
N ASP A 117 -11.55 -5.46 12.13
CA ASP A 117 -12.70 -5.75 11.29
C ASP A 117 -12.38 -5.42 9.83
N TYR A 118 -11.68 -4.31 9.57
CA TYR A 118 -11.19 -3.97 8.23
C TYR A 118 -10.34 -5.09 7.63
N LEU A 119 -9.34 -5.57 8.38
CA LEU A 119 -8.43 -6.59 7.89
C LEU A 119 -9.14 -7.92 7.70
N ILE A 120 -10.00 -8.32 8.65
CA ILE A 120 -10.77 -9.56 8.56
C ILE A 120 -11.67 -9.51 7.33
N ASP A 121 -12.36 -8.39 7.09
CA ASP A 121 -13.18 -8.17 5.92
C ASP A 121 -12.37 -8.35 4.62
N LYS A 122 -11.23 -7.67 4.49
CA LYS A 122 -10.39 -7.77 3.28
C LYS A 122 -9.80 -9.16 3.06
N ILE A 123 -9.38 -9.82 4.13
CA ILE A 123 -8.84 -11.19 4.05
C ILE A 123 -9.95 -12.17 3.67
N THR A 124 -11.14 -12.04 4.25
CA THR A 124 -12.27 -12.93 3.96
C THR A 124 -12.69 -12.83 2.50
N HIS A 125 -12.90 -11.61 2.00
CA HIS A 125 -13.23 -11.38 0.59
C HIS A 125 -12.14 -11.96 -0.34
N GLY A 126 -10.87 -11.71 -0.06
CA GLY A 126 -9.77 -12.24 -0.88
C GLY A 126 -9.64 -13.77 -0.82
N LEU A 127 -10.11 -14.44 0.24
CA LEU A 127 -10.16 -15.90 0.31
C LEU A 127 -11.35 -16.47 -0.44
N GLU A 128 -12.51 -15.81 -0.39
CA GLU A 128 -13.70 -16.20 -1.16
C GLU A 128 -13.42 -16.20 -2.67
N ASP A 129 -12.66 -15.23 -3.16
CA ASP A 129 -12.23 -15.12 -4.56
C ASP A 129 -11.30 -16.28 -5.01
N ILE A 130 -10.68 -17.02 -4.08
CA ILE A 130 -9.80 -18.16 -4.39
C ILE A 130 -10.55 -19.49 -4.39
N ILE A 131 -11.63 -19.58 -3.60
CA ILE A 131 -12.36 -20.83 -3.35
C ILE A 131 -13.51 -21.03 -4.35
N CYS A 132 -13.98 -19.96 -4.99
CA CYS A 132 -15.00 -20.00 -6.05
C CYS A 132 -14.39 -20.01 -7.46
#